data_AF-A0A2K5C714-F1
#
_entry.id   AF-A0A2K5C714-F1
#
_cell.length_a   1.000
_cell.length_b   1.000
_cell.length_c   1.000
_cell.angle_alpha   90.00
_cell.angle_beta   90.00
_cell.angle_gamma   90.00
#
_symmetry.space_group_name_H-M   'P 1'
#
loop_
_entity.id
_entity.type
_entity.pdbx_description
1 polymer ?
#
loop_
_entity_poly.entity_id
_entity_poly.type
_entity_poly.pdbx_seq_one_letter_code
_entity_poly.pdbx_strand_id
1 'polypeptide(L)'
;MPVAQSWVCCKTYVTPWRLFENSHLDQELKLISEYGLWNKREVWRVRFTLAKIRKAAQELLTLDEKDPRRLLEGNALLRWE
;
A
#
# COMPACT_ATOMS: atom_id res chain seq x y z
N MET A 1 25.68 23.60 -15.04
CA MET A 1 26.01 22.16 -15.23
C MET A 1 24.72 21.38 -15.08
N PRO A 2 24.33 20.48 -15.99
CA PRO A 2 23.13 19.68 -15.78
C PRO A 2 23.46 18.58 -14.76
N VAL A 3 22.74 18.58 -13.65
CA VAL A 3 22.79 17.50 -12.64
C VAL A 3 22.23 16.24 -13.30
N ALA A 4 22.95 15.12 -13.19
CA ALA A 4 22.48 13.83 -13.67
C ALA A 4 21.09 13.53 -13.10
N GLN A 5 20.07 13.41 -13.96
CA GLN A 5 18.78 12.88 -13.55
C GLN A 5 18.99 11.41 -13.15
N SER A 6 19.05 11.14 -11.84
CA SER A 6 19.02 9.78 -11.35
C SER A 6 17.63 9.21 -11.60
N TRP A 7 17.55 8.09 -12.33
CA TRP A 7 16.29 7.37 -12.51
C TRP A 7 15.89 6.72 -11.19
N VAL A 8 14.99 7.36 -10.43
CA VAL A 8 14.44 6.78 -9.21
C VAL A 8 13.37 5.77 -9.60
N CYS A 9 13.70 4.48 -9.54
CA CYS A 9 12.74 3.38 -9.72
C CYS A 9 12.39 2.79 -8.34
N CYS A 10 11.09 2.74 -8.01
CA CYS A 10 10.61 2.16 -6.74
C CYS A 10 9.81 0.88 -6.98
N LYS A 11 10.01 -0.12 -6.11
CA LYS A 11 9.26 -1.37 -6.16
C LYS A 11 7.80 -1.15 -5.73
N THR A 12 6.88 -1.70 -6.51
CA THR A 12 5.43 -1.50 -6.34
C THR A 12 4.73 -2.62 -5.56
N TYR A 13 5.44 -3.70 -5.21
CA TYR A 13 4.89 -4.83 -4.47
C TYR A 13 5.92 -5.46 -3.54
N VAL A 14 5.44 -6.11 -2.50
CA VAL A 14 6.24 -6.91 -1.56
C VAL A 14 5.76 -8.34 -1.61
N THR A 15 6.70 -9.28 -1.62
CA THR A 15 6.40 -10.71 -1.59
C THR A 15 6.03 -11.14 -0.16
N PRO A 16 5.00 -11.97 0.03
CA PRO A 16 4.68 -12.55 1.33
C PRO A 16 5.88 -13.29 1.92
N TRP A 17 6.06 -13.20 3.24
CA TRP A 17 7.17 -13.85 3.92
C TRP A 17 7.00 -15.38 3.97
N ARG A 18 5.76 -15.85 4.13
CA ARG A 18 5.39 -17.28 4.07
C ARG A 18 4.72 -17.57 2.73
N LEU A 19 5.43 -18.27 1.86
CA LEU A 19 5.00 -18.50 0.48
C LEU A 19 4.01 -19.66 0.32
N PHE A 20 4.14 -20.70 1.13
CA PHE A 20 3.43 -21.98 0.97
C PHE A 20 2.35 -22.22 2.04
N GLU A 21 1.77 -21.14 2.56
CA GLU A 21 0.70 -21.24 3.55
C GLU A 21 -0.65 -21.36 2.84
N ASN A 22 -1.30 -22.53 2.96
CA ASN A 22 -2.52 -22.87 2.21
C ASN A 22 -3.64 -21.82 2.41
N SER A 23 -3.87 -21.37 3.65
CA SER A 23 -4.89 -20.37 3.97
C SER A 23 -4.71 -19.05 3.20
N HIS A 24 -3.46 -18.61 3.02
CA HIS A 24 -3.13 -17.41 2.27
C HIS A 24 -3.35 -17.61 0.76
N LEU A 25 -2.97 -18.78 0.23
CA LEU A 25 -3.16 -19.10 -1.18
C LEU A 25 -4.65 -19.16 -1.56
N ASP A 26 -5.49 -19.75 -0.71
CA ASP A 26 -6.92 -19.86 -0.92
C ASP A 26 -7.61 -18.48 -0.94
N GLN A 27 -7.20 -17.58 -0.04
CA GLN A 27 -7.70 -16.20 -0.02
C GLN A 27 -7.30 -15.43 -1.28
N GLU A 28 -6.06 -15.59 -1.75
CA GLU A 28 -5.62 -14.95 -2.99
C GLU A 28 -6.36 -15.48 -4.20
N LEU A 29 -6.57 -16.80 -4.29
CA LEU A 29 -7.31 -17.42 -5.38
C LEU A 29 -8.76 -16.96 -5.42
N LYS A 30 -9.40 -16.82 -4.25
CA LYS A 30 -10.75 -16.26 -4.14
C LYS A 30 -10.82 -14.83 -4.70
N LEU A 31 -9.91 -13.96 -4.29
CA LEU A 31 -9.83 -12.58 -4.81
C LEU A 31 -9.53 -12.54 -6.31
N ILE A 32 -8.65 -13.41 -6.79
CA ILE A 32 -8.34 -13.50 -8.22
C ILE A 32 -9.58 -13.88 -9.03
N SER A 33 -10.36 -14.83 -8.53
CA SER A 33 -11.61 -15.27 -9.17
C SER A 33 -12.68 -14.18 -9.17
N GLU A 34 -12.89 -13.51 -8.04
CA GLU A 34 -13.93 -12.47 -7.88
C GLU A 34 -13.68 -11.24 -8.75
N TYR A 35 -12.41 -10.82 -8.89
CA TYR A 35 -12.03 -9.59 -9.60
C TYR A 35 -11.43 -9.86 -10.98
N GLY A 36 -11.32 -11.12 -11.42
CA GLY A 36 -10.80 -11.49 -12.74
C GLY A 36 -9.32 -11.14 -12.97
N LEU A 37 -8.49 -11.24 -11.92
CA LEU A 37 -7.07 -10.90 -12.00
C LEU A 37 -6.27 -12.00 -12.73
N TRP A 38 -5.20 -11.63 -13.41
CA TRP A 38 -4.34 -12.63 -14.09
C TRP A 38 -3.15 -13.05 -13.24
N ASN A 39 -2.63 -12.14 -12.42
CA ASN A 39 -1.37 -12.35 -11.71
C ASN A 39 -1.49 -12.08 -10.21
N LYS A 40 -0.90 -12.95 -9.38
CA LYS A 40 -0.76 -12.71 -7.92
C LYS A 40 -0.06 -11.40 -7.58
N ARG A 41 0.81 -10.91 -8.48
CA ARG A 41 1.46 -9.60 -8.35
C ARG A 41 0.48 -8.44 -8.29
N GLU A 42 -0.70 -8.54 -8.91
CA GLU A 42 -1.73 -7.50 -8.83
C GLU A 42 -2.32 -7.42 -7.43
N VAL A 43 -2.66 -8.57 -6.85
CA VAL A 43 -3.08 -8.66 -5.45
C VAL A 43 -2.02 -8.08 -4.52
N TRP A 44 -0.74 -8.40 -4.74
CA TRP A 44 0.36 -7.89 -3.92
C TRP A 44 0.59 -6.38 -4.07
N ARG A 45 0.39 -5.81 -5.27
CA ARG A 45 0.47 -4.35 -5.48
C ARG A 45 -0.61 -3.60 -4.71
N VAL A 46 -1.84 -4.09 -4.75
CA VAL A 46 -2.97 -3.48 -4.02
C VAL A 46 -2.73 -3.60 -2.51
N ARG A 47 -2.34 -4.78 -2.03
CA ARG A 47 -1.99 -4.99 -0.62
C ARG A 47 -0.86 -4.07 -0.15
N PHE A 48 0.17 -3.87 -0.97
CA PHE A 48 1.27 -2.96 -0.66
C PHE A 48 0.81 -1.50 -0.57
N THR A 49 -0.06 -1.06 -1.49
CA THR A 49 -0.63 0.29 -1.47
C THR A 49 -1.49 0.51 -0.23
N LEU A 50 -2.34 -0.48 0.10
CA LEU A 50 -3.16 -0.46 1.33
C LEU A 50 -2.29 -0.40 2.60
N ALA A 51 -1.18 -1.15 2.63
CA ALA A 51 -0.26 -1.13 3.77
C ALA A 51 0.38 0.25 3.95
N LYS A 52 0.74 0.96 2.87
CA LYS A 52 1.26 2.33 2.95
C LYS A 52 0.24 3.30 3.54
N ILE A 53 -1.01 3.25 3.06
CA ILE A 53 -2.10 4.10 3.55
C ILE A 53 -2.35 3.83 5.05
N ARG A 54 -2.44 2.54 5.43
CA ARG A 54 -2.64 2.15 6.84
C ARG A 54 -1.50 2.62 7.74
N LYS A 55 -0.25 2.53 7.28
CA LYS A 55 0.91 2.97 8.05
C LYS A 55 0.89 4.49 8.25
N ALA A 56 0.62 5.26 7.19
CA ALA A 56 0.47 6.71 7.30
C ALA A 56 -0.66 7.08 8.28
N ALA A 57 -1.81 6.40 8.20
CA ALA A 57 -2.91 6.63 9.13
C ALA A 57 -2.55 6.29 10.59
N GLN A 58 -1.82 5.19 10.84
CA GLN A 58 -1.37 4.82 12.20
C GLN A 58 -0.43 5.87 12.80
N GLU A 59 0.49 6.42 12.01
CA GLU A 59 1.40 7.48 12.44
C GLU A 59 0.61 8.75 12.82
N LEU A 60 -0.41 9.11 12.02
CA LEU A 60 -1.26 10.27 12.28
C LEU A 60 -2.19 10.11 13.48
N LEU A 61 -2.70 8.89 13.72
CA LEU A 61 -3.57 8.60 14.88
C LEU A 61 -2.83 8.65 16.22
N THR A 62 -1.50 8.48 16.20
CA THR A 62 -0.67 8.59 17.40
C THR A 62 -0.47 10.04 17.85
N LEU A 63 -0.61 11.00 16.92
CA LEU A 63 -0.48 12.44 17.18
C LEU A 63 -1.76 13.01 17.81
N ASP A 64 -1.65 14.17 18.45
CA ASP A 64 -2.80 14.85 19.06
C ASP A 64 -3.78 15.35 17.99
N GLU A 65 -5.05 15.49 18.36
CA GLU A 65 -6.11 15.85 17.41
C GLU A 65 -5.91 17.23 16.79
N LYS A 66 -5.22 18.14 17.48
CA LYS A 66 -4.96 19.51 17.03
C LYS A 66 -3.61 19.67 16.33
N ASP A 67 -2.84 18.60 16.18
CA ASP A 67 -1.54 18.69 15.53
C ASP A 67 -1.72 19.10 14.05
N PRO A 68 -0.96 20.10 13.56
CA PRO A 68 -1.10 20.60 12.20
C PRO A 68 -0.80 19.52 11.16
N ARG A 69 0.10 18.58 11.46
CA ARG A 69 0.41 17.42 10.61
C ARG A 69 -0.78 16.49 10.44
N ARG A 70 -1.48 16.18 11.54
CA ARG A 70 -2.68 15.33 11.54
C ARG A 70 -3.80 15.95 10.73
N LEU A 71 -4.03 17.26 10.89
CA LEU A 71 -5.08 17.97 10.15
C LEU A 71 -4.79 18.04 8.65
N LEU A 72 -3.54 18.31 8.25
CA LEU A 72 -3.18 18.43 6.84
C LEU A 72 -3.13 17.06 6.15
N GLU A 73 -2.30 16.15 6.66
CA GLU A 73 -2.09 14.84 6.04
C GLU A 73 -3.32 13.93 6.21
N GLY A 74 -4.04 14.03 7.34
CA GLY A 74 -5.29 13.30 7.55
C GLY A 74 -6.39 13.72 6.58
N ASN A 75 -6.56 15.02 6.34
CA ASN A 75 -7.50 15.50 5.32
C ASN A 75 -7.07 15.10 3.90
N ALA A 76 -5.77 15.12 3.60
CA ALA A 76 -5.26 14.64 2.33
C ALA A 76 -5.52 13.13 2.13
N LEU A 77 -5.41 12.32 3.18
CA LEU A 77 -5.72 10.89 3.15
C LEU A 77 -7.21 10.59 2.97
N LEU A 78 -8.11 11.49 3.38
CA LEU A 78 -9.56 11.30 3.27
C LEU A 78 -10.15 11.89 1.97
N ARG A 79 -9.53 12.93 1.42
CA ARG A 79 -10.08 13.71 0.30
C ARG A 79 -10.01 13.01 -1.06
N TRP A 80 -9.24 11.93 -1.20
CA TRP A 80 -8.88 11.26 -2.48
C TRP A 80 -9.92 11.46 -3.60
N GLU A 81 -9.69 12.50 -4.41
CA GLU A 81 -10.18 12.71 -5.78
C GLU A 81 -9.04 12.40 -6.75
#